data_AF-A0A8C3SXA6-F1
#
_entry.id   AF-A0A8C3SXA6-F1
#
_cell.length_a   1.000
_cell.length_b   1.000
_cell.length_c   1.000
_cell.angle_alpha   90.00
_cell.angle_beta   90.00
_cell.angle_gamma   90.00
#
_symmetry.space_group_name_H-M   'P 1'
#
loop_
_entity.id
_entity.type
_entity.pdbx_description
1 polymer ?
#
loop_
_entity_poly.entity_id
_entity_poly.type
_entity_poly.pdbx_seq_one_letter_code
_entity_poly.pdbx_strand_id
1 'polypeptide(L)'
;GNGDNLNLLLTEEEMYSLMETFQQCKIIPETCLTQDNFLHYKHLVHRRHFERPMSEEQEERAALQFSALDPDKKGHVEWPDFLSHESIVLLQKLRPQNSLLRLLTAKERERARAAFLPLNQDSQGLISEGECRKAQHTWFRKHQKEAPSCNVSISHVGPMSESSPASSGSSRSQEKTLLGTEQEEPRPVDWPTFLKENVIYILAARPNSAAIHLKPLA
;
A
#
# COMPACT_ATOMS: atom_id res chain seq x y z
N GLY A 1 3.24 -1.93 24.06
CA GLY A 1 3.09 -0.86 23.06
C GLY A 1 1.82 -1.17 22.28
N ASN A 2 0.82 -0.30 22.39
CA ASN A 2 -0.57 -0.60 21.98
C ASN A 2 -0.92 -0.08 20.57
N GLY A 3 0.08 0.22 19.73
CA GLY A 3 -0.09 0.99 18.48
C GLY A 3 -0.31 0.17 17.22
N ASP A 4 -0.34 -1.15 17.30
CA ASP A 4 -0.28 -2.02 16.12
C ASP A 4 -1.66 -2.42 15.58
N ASN A 5 -2.74 -2.20 16.34
CA ASN A 5 -4.10 -2.49 15.89
C ASN A 5 -4.67 -1.29 15.13
N LEU A 6 -4.97 -1.51 13.85
CA LEU A 6 -5.49 -0.49 12.96
C LEU A 6 -6.83 0.09 13.43
N ASN A 7 -7.69 -0.75 14.00
CA ASN A 7 -9.04 -0.36 14.41
C ASN A 7 -9.00 0.68 15.55
N LEU A 8 -7.89 0.75 16.30
CA LEU A 8 -7.66 1.76 17.34
C LEU A 8 -7.31 3.15 16.78
N LEU A 9 -7.13 3.28 15.45
CA LEU A 9 -6.93 4.58 14.80
C LEU A 9 -8.23 5.36 14.60
N LEU A 10 -9.36 4.64 14.58
CA LEU A 10 -10.68 5.24 14.54
C LEU A 10 -10.99 5.90 15.89
N THR A 11 -11.65 7.06 15.86
CA THR A 11 -12.28 7.59 17.08
C THR A 11 -13.45 6.70 17.50
N GLU A 12 -13.93 6.87 18.72
CA GLU A 12 -15.11 6.12 19.20
C GLU A 12 -16.33 6.38 18.31
N GLU A 13 -16.51 7.62 17.85
CA GLU A 13 -17.60 8.00 16.95
C GLU A 13 -17.47 7.38 15.56
N GLU A 14 -16.26 7.37 14.99
CA GLU A 14 -16.00 6.74 13.70
C GLU A 14 -16.22 5.22 13.77
N MET A 15 -15.76 4.57 14.85
CA MET A 15 -15.99 3.14 15.08
C MET A 15 -17.49 2.84 15.26
N TYR A 16 -18.20 3.64 16.05
CA TYR A 16 -19.64 3.50 16.24
C TYR A 16 -20.40 3.63 14.92
N SER A 17 -20.09 4.65 14.13
CA SER A 17 -20.70 4.85 12.81
C SER A 17 -20.44 3.69 11.85
N LEU A 18 -19.23 3.10 11.91
CA LEU A 18 -18.89 1.92 11.13
C LEU A 18 -19.72 0.69 11.55
N MET A 19 -19.80 0.43 12.86
CA MET A 19 -20.60 -0.67 13.41
C MET A 19 -22.09 -0.51 13.08
N GLU A 20 -22.62 0.71 13.15
CA GLU A 20 -24.00 1.00 12.76
C GLU A 20 -24.24 0.69 11.27
N THR A 21 -23.28 1.04 10.41
CA THR A 21 -23.35 0.73 8.97
C THR A 21 -23.40 -0.78 8.74
N PHE A 22 -22.57 -1.56 9.45
CA PHE A 22 -22.59 -3.02 9.37
C PHE A 22 -23.92 -3.62 9.83
N GLN A 23 -24.45 -3.15 10.95
CA GLN A 23 -25.73 -3.60 11.48
C GLN A 23 -26.86 -3.32 10.48
N GLN A 24 -26.90 -2.11 9.92
CA GLN A 24 -27.90 -1.71 8.92
C GLN A 24 -27.78 -2.54 7.62
N CYS A 25 -26.57 -2.98 7.28
CA CYS A 25 -26.32 -3.84 6.13
C CYS A 25 -26.41 -5.35 6.45
N LYS A 26 -26.83 -5.71 7.67
CA LYS A 26 -26.97 -7.10 8.15
C LYS A 26 -25.66 -7.90 8.11
N ILE A 27 -24.53 -7.23 8.23
CA ILE A 27 -23.26 -7.90 8.48
C ILE A 27 -23.24 -8.35 9.93
N ILE A 28 -22.93 -9.62 10.17
CA ILE A 28 -22.86 -10.20 11.51
C ILE A 28 -21.42 -10.10 11.98
N PRO A 29 -21.14 -9.31 13.04
CA PRO A 29 -19.80 -9.22 13.62
C PRO A 29 -19.28 -10.61 14.05
N GLU A 30 -17.96 -10.76 14.08
CA GLU A 30 -17.25 -11.98 14.46
C GLU A 30 -17.50 -13.21 13.57
N THR A 31 -18.23 -13.06 12.46
CA THR A 31 -18.42 -14.13 11.46
C THR A 31 -17.61 -13.86 10.20
N CYS A 32 -17.21 -14.94 9.51
CA CYS A 32 -16.53 -14.83 8.23
C CYS A 32 -17.50 -14.36 7.15
N LEU A 33 -17.04 -13.51 6.23
CA LEU A 33 -17.83 -12.99 5.12
C LEU A 33 -17.52 -13.75 3.84
N THR A 34 -18.55 -14.26 3.17
CA THR A 34 -18.42 -14.78 1.80
C THR A 34 -18.40 -13.65 0.77
N GLN A 35 -18.04 -13.95 -0.48
CA GLN A 35 -18.06 -12.97 -1.57
C GLN A 35 -19.47 -12.39 -1.77
N ASP A 36 -20.51 -13.22 -1.69
CA ASP A 36 -21.90 -12.79 -1.84
C ASP A 36 -22.30 -11.81 -0.73
N ASN A 37 -21.90 -12.09 0.52
CA ASN A 37 -22.15 -11.19 1.64
C ASN A 37 -21.43 -9.85 1.46
N PHE A 38 -20.18 -9.90 1.00
CA PHE A 38 -19.37 -8.70 0.74
C PHE A 38 -19.97 -7.84 -0.39
N LEU A 39 -20.32 -8.43 -1.53
CA LEU A 39 -20.95 -7.71 -2.65
C LEU A 39 -22.31 -7.16 -2.24
N HIS A 40 -23.12 -7.93 -1.53
CA HIS A 40 -24.40 -7.45 -1.01
C HIS A 40 -24.22 -6.22 -0.10
N TYR A 41 -23.24 -6.26 0.79
CA TYR A 41 -22.86 -5.13 1.62
C TYR A 41 -22.45 -3.90 0.78
N LYS A 42 -21.55 -4.06 -0.19
CA LYS A 42 -21.12 -2.94 -1.05
C LYS A 42 -22.28 -2.33 -1.84
N HIS A 43 -23.19 -3.16 -2.35
CA HIS A 43 -24.43 -2.71 -3.03
C HIS A 43 -25.35 -1.92 -2.10
N LEU A 44 -25.53 -2.36 -0.86
CA LEU A 44 -26.36 -1.66 0.14
C LEU A 44 -25.76 -0.30 0.50
N VAL A 45 -24.46 -0.25 0.80
CA VAL A 45 -23.75 0.99 1.11
C VAL A 45 -23.79 1.97 -0.06
N HIS A 46 -23.53 1.49 -1.28
CA HIS A 46 -23.57 2.33 -2.48
C HIS A 46 -24.96 2.92 -2.72
N ARG A 47 -25.99 2.06 -2.68
CA ARG A 47 -27.38 2.49 -2.87
C ARG A 47 -27.83 3.50 -1.82
N ARG A 48 -27.37 3.38 -0.58
CA ARG A 48 -27.68 4.37 0.46
C ARG A 48 -27.02 5.72 0.20
N HIS A 49 -25.80 5.74 -0.31
CA HIS A 49 -25.07 6.98 -0.55
C HIS A 49 -25.46 7.69 -1.84
N PHE A 50 -25.81 6.94 -2.88
CA PHE A 50 -26.03 7.49 -4.23
C PHE A 50 -27.47 7.30 -4.74
N GLU A 51 -28.34 6.67 -3.96
CA GLU A 51 -29.75 6.39 -4.30
C GLU A 51 -29.92 5.62 -5.62
N ARG A 52 -28.90 4.85 -6.01
CA ARG A 52 -28.85 4.10 -7.27
C ARG A 52 -28.08 2.78 -7.14
N PRO A 53 -28.37 1.77 -7.99
CA PRO A 53 -27.60 0.54 -8.01
C PRO A 53 -26.13 0.81 -8.35
N MET A 54 -25.26 -0.07 -7.87
CA MET A 54 -23.84 -0.10 -8.22
C MET A 54 -23.70 -0.54 -9.69
N SER A 55 -22.79 0.06 -10.45
CA SER A 55 -22.52 -0.37 -11.83
C SER A 55 -21.72 -1.66 -11.87
N GLU A 56 -21.72 -2.34 -13.02
CA GLU A 56 -20.94 -3.56 -13.25
C GLU A 56 -19.44 -3.34 -13.00
N GLU A 57 -18.87 -2.24 -13.49
CA GLU A 57 -17.47 -1.87 -13.24
C GLU A 57 -17.15 -1.67 -11.75
N GLN A 58 -18.11 -1.17 -10.98
CA GLN A 58 -17.95 -1.00 -9.53
C GLN A 58 -18.01 -2.37 -8.85
N GLU A 59 -18.93 -3.24 -9.28
CA GLU A 59 -19.08 -4.60 -8.77
C GLU A 59 -17.84 -5.45 -9.05
N GLU A 60 -17.27 -5.38 -10.26
CA GLU A 60 -16.01 -6.05 -10.60
C GLU A 60 -14.87 -5.57 -9.71
N ARG A 61 -14.76 -4.25 -9.47
CA ARG A 61 -13.78 -3.70 -8.52
C ARG A 61 -13.99 -4.22 -7.10
N ALA A 62 -15.23 -4.37 -6.65
CA ALA A 62 -15.52 -4.97 -5.34
C ALA A 62 -15.16 -6.46 -5.29
N ALA A 63 -15.38 -7.22 -6.36
CA ALA A 63 -14.96 -8.62 -6.46
C ALA A 63 -13.43 -8.76 -6.40
N LEU A 64 -12.70 -7.84 -7.05
CA LEU A 64 -11.23 -7.78 -6.94
C LEU A 64 -10.77 -7.45 -5.52
N GLN A 65 -11.46 -6.53 -4.82
CA GLN A 65 -11.19 -6.24 -3.41
C GLN A 65 -11.38 -7.48 -2.52
N PHE A 66 -12.47 -8.22 -2.72
CA PHE A 66 -12.72 -9.47 -2.00
C PHE A 66 -11.62 -10.50 -2.27
N SER A 67 -11.25 -10.69 -3.54
CA SER A 67 -10.19 -11.63 -3.93
C SER A 67 -8.84 -11.27 -3.31
N ALA A 68 -8.57 -9.98 -3.13
CA ALA A 68 -7.37 -9.51 -2.48
C ALA A 68 -7.41 -9.73 -0.95
N LEU A 69 -8.60 -9.64 -0.33
CA LEU A 69 -8.86 -9.97 1.07
C LEU A 69 -8.78 -11.46 1.39
N ASP A 70 -9.02 -12.33 0.39
CA ASP A 70 -8.92 -13.78 0.48
C ASP A 70 -7.78 -14.33 -0.41
N PRO A 71 -6.51 -14.06 -0.07
CA PRO A 71 -5.36 -14.46 -0.90
C PRO A 71 -5.22 -15.99 -1.03
N ASP A 72 -5.72 -16.73 -0.04
CA ASP A 72 -5.69 -18.19 -0.01
C ASP A 72 -6.87 -18.81 -0.80
N LYS A 73 -7.78 -17.99 -1.33
CA LYS A 73 -8.97 -18.41 -2.08
C LYS A 73 -9.85 -19.41 -1.31
N LYS A 74 -10.04 -19.16 -0.02
CA LYS A 74 -10.89 -19.95 0.88
C LYS A 74 -12.39 -19.72 0.63
N GLY A 75 -12.75 -18.71 -0.15
CA GLY A 75 -14.13 -18.27 -0.41
C GLY A 75 -14.74 -17.44 0.72
N HIS A 76 -13.95 -17.09 1.74
CA HIS A 76 -14.39 -16.29 2.87
C HIS A 76 -13.27 -15.40 3.42
N VAL A 77 -13.65 -14.30 4.04
CA VAL A 77 -12.78 -13.32 4.70
C VAL A 77 -13.09 -13.32 6.19
N GLU A 78 -12.07 -13.41 7.04
CA GLU A 78 -12.25 -13.36 8.48
C GLU A 78 -12.72 -11.97 8.95
N TRP A 79 -13.53 -11.92 10.01
CA TRP A 79 -14.07 -10.67 10.54
C TRP A 79 -13.01 -9.60 10.84
N PRO A 80 -11.87 -9.90 11.51
CA PRO A 80 -10.84 -8.91 11.79
C PRO A 80 -10.23 -8.30 10.52
N ASP A 81 -10.18 -9.08 9.44
CA ASP A 81 -9.59 -8.67 8.17
C ASP A 81 -10.54 -7.73 7.42
N PHE A 82 -11.83 -8.09 7.39
CA PHE A 82 -12.88 -7.22 6.86
C PHE A 82 -13.02 -5.92 7.67
N LEU A 83 -12.99 -6.00 9.00
CA LEU A 83 -13.06 -4.81 9.85
C LEU A 83 -11.86 -3.88 9.62
N SER A 84 -10.67 -4.44 9.47
CA SER A 84 -9.46 -3.66 9.16
C SER A 84 -9.57 -2.98 7.79
N HIS A 85 -10.08 -3.68 6.78
CA HIS A 85 -10.34 -3.10 5.45
C HIS A 85 -11.23 -1.87 5.55
N GLU A 86 -12.41 -2.02 6.13
CA GLU A 86 -13.40 -0.96 6.18
C GLU A 86 -12.94 0.20 7.07
N SER A 87 -12.15 -0.08 8.11
CA SER A 87 -11.50 0.94 8.92
C SER A 87 -10.53 1.80 8.10
N ILE A 88 -9.69 1.21 7.24
CA ILE A 88 -8.84 1.99 6.31
C ILE A 88 -9.69 2.82 5.35
N VAL A 89 -10.70 2.20 4.73
CA VAL A 89 -11.56 2.88 3.76
C VAL A 89 -12.26 4.08 4.40
N LEU A 90 -12.74 3.93 5.64
CA LEU A 90 -13.36 4.99 6.41
C LEU A 90 -12.38 6.11 6.74
N LEU A 91 -11.18 5.78 7.22
CA LEU A 91 -10.12 6.76 7.50
C LEU A 91 -9.77 7.57 6.25
N GLN A 92 -9.62 6.91 5.10
CA GLN A 92 -9.32 7.57 3.83
C GLN A 92 -10.45 8.49 3.38
N LYS A 93 -11.71 8.10 3.62
CA LYS A 93 -12.89 8.88 3.24
C LYS A 93 -13.11 10.10 4.14
N LEU A 94 -12.92 9.96 5.45
CA LEU A 94 -13.28 11.00 6.42
C LEU A 94 -12.15 11.98 6.71
N ARG A 95 -10.89 11.53 6.66
CA ARG A 95 -9.76 12.34 7.15
C ARG A 95 -8.96 12.94 6.00
N PRO A 96 -8.56 14.22 6.10
CA PRO A 96 -7.61 14.79 5.15
C PRO A 96 -6.25 14.11 5.31
N GLN A 97 -5.45 14.09 4.24
CA GLN A 97 -4.13 13.44 4.23
C GLN A 97 -3.23 13.88 5.39
N ASN A 98 -3.23 15.17 5.76
CA ASN A 98 -2.45 15.68 6.88
C ASN A 98 -2.82 15.04 8.23
N SER A 99 -4.10 14.71 8.42
CA SER A 99 -4.55 14.00 9.63
C SER A 99 -4.12 12.54 9.61
N LEU A 100 -4.16 11.87 8.45
CA LEU A 100 -3.63 10.51 8.31
C LEU A 100 -2.13 10.43 8.61
N LEU A 101 -1.36 11.44 8.20
CA LEU A 101 0.07 11.53 8.50
C LEU A 101 0.36 11.57 10.01
N ARG A 102 -0.54 12.16 10.80
CA ARG A 102 -0.40 12.20 12.27
C ARG A 102 -0.63 10.85 12.93
N LEU A 103 -1.26 9.90 12.23
CA LEU A 103 -1.47 8.53 12.71
C LEU A 103 -0.23 7.65 12.55
N LEU A 104 0.72 8.07 11.70
CA LEU A 104 1.99 7.37 11.55
C LEU A 104 2.82 7.51 12.82
N THR A 105 3.20 6.37 13.37
CA THR A 105 4.16 6.27 14.47
C THR A 105 5.55 6.74 14.02
N ALA A 106 6.43 7.04 14.99
CA ALA A 106 7.82 7.37 14.70
C ALA A 106 8.54 6.26 13.90
N LYS A 107 8.25 4.99 14.23
CA LYS A 107 8.81 3.83 13.53
C LYS A 107 8.36 3.75 12.08
N GLU A 108 7.08 4.00 11.81
CA GLU A 108 6.53 4.00 10.44
C GLU A 108 7.10 5.15 9.60
N ARG A 109 7.30 6.33 10.20
CA ARG A 109 7.95 7.45 9.53
C ARG A 109 9.42 7.16 9.22
N GLU A 110 10.14 6.50 10.12
CA GLU A 110 11.52 6.11 9.88
C GLU A 110 11.62 5.03 8.80
N ARG A 111 10.71 4.05 8.81
CA ARG A 111 10.57 3.07 7.72
C ARG A 111 10.28 3.77 6.38
N ALA A 112 9.44 4.80 6.37
CA ALA A 112 9.16 5.60 5.19
C ALA A 112 10.40 6.32 4.65
N ARG A 113 11.22 6.88 5.55
CA ARG A 113 12.51 7.49 5.17
C ARG A 113 13.48 6.48 4.59
N ALA A 114 13.61 5.31 5.21
CA ALA A 114 14.47 4.23 4.73
C ALA A 114 14.07 3.72 3.34
N ALA A 115 12.78 3.80 2.97
CA ALA A 115 12.31 3.48 1.63
C ALA A 115 12.57 4.61 0.61
N PHE A 116 12.51 5.87 1.04
CA PHE A 116 12.69 7.04 0.19
C PHE A 116 14.16 7.32 -0.14
N LEU A 117 15.05 7.26 0.85
CA LEU A 117 16.46 7.65 0.70
C LEU A 117 17.20 6.93 -0.44
N PRO A 118 17.06 5.60 -0.64
CA PRO A 118 17.75 4.91 -1.74
C PRO A 118 17.22 5.29 -3.12
N LEU A 119 15.98 5.75 -3.23
CA LEU A 119 15.36 6.22 -4.48
C LEU A 119 15.80 7.66 -4.79
N ASN A 120 16.15 8.42 -3.74
CA ASN A 120 16.50 9.82 -3.78
C ASN A 120 17.99 10.08 -4.06
N GLN A 121 18.61 9.32 -4.97
CA GLN A 121 20.05 9.46 -5.31
C GLN A 121 20.33 10.57 -6.32
N ASP A 122 19.28 11.17 -6.88
CA ASP A 122 19.38 12.21 -7.88
C ASP A 122 19.75 13.55 -7.24
N SER A 123 20.51 14.38 -7.97
CA SER A 123 21.01 15.68 -7.50
C SER A 123 19.92 16.70 -7.14
N GLN A 124 18.65 16.40 -7.47
CA GLN A 124 17.49 17.24 -7.21
C GLN A 124 16.73 16.87 -5.93
N GLY A 125 17.04 15.73 -5.31
CA GLY A 125 16.31 15.29 -4.11
C GLY A 125 14.83 14.98 -4.38
N LEU A 126 14.52 14.50 -5.58
CA LEU A 126 13.18 14.08 -6.02
C LEU A 126 13.25 12.66 -6.57
N ILE A 127 12.14 11.93 -6.49
CA ILE A 127 12.00 10.60 -7.08
C ILE A 127 10.93 10.62 -8.17
N SER A 128 10.96 9.66 -9.09
CA SER A 128 9.89 9.53 -10.09
C SER A 128 8.59 9.00 -9.47
N GLU A 129 7.45 9.33 -10.08
CA GLU A 129 6.14 8.79 -9.69
C GLU A 129 6.13 7.24 -9.79
N GLY A 130 6.83 6.68 -10.77
CA GLY A 130 6.99 5.23 -10.93
C GLY A 130 7.71 4.59 -9.73
N GLU A 131 8.71 5.25 -9.17
CA GLU A 131 9.40 4.81 -7.95
C GLU A 131 8.52 4.95 -6.71
N CYS A 132 7.75 6.05 -6.62
CA CYS A 132 6.75 6.22 -5.57
C CYS A 132 5.74 5.05 -5.57
N ARG A 133 5.18 4.69 -6.73
CA ARG A 133 4.26 3.55 -6.87
C ARG A 133 4.94 2.21 -6.58
N LYS A 134 6.19 2.02 -6.99
CA LYS A 134 6.95 0.80 -6.65
C LYS A 134 7.13 0.66 -5.13
N ALA A 135 7.41 1.75 -4.42
CA ALA A 135 7.53 1.75 -2.97
C ALA A 135 6.24 1.28 -2.28
N GLN A 136 5.06 1.62 -2.82
CA GLN A 136 3.76 1.20 -2.26
C GLN A 136 3.64 -0.33 -2.11
N HIS A 137 4.18 -1.08 -3.07
CA HIS A 137 4.18 -2.55 -3.04
C HIS A 137 5.08 -3.13 -1.94
N THR A 138 6.11 -2.38 -1.53
CA THR A 138 7.09 -2.84 -0.53
C THR A 138 6.53 -2.79 0.89
N TRP A 139 5.50 -1.98 1.16
CA TRP A 139 4.88 -1.90 2.48
C TRP A 139 4.32 -3.24 2.94
N PHE A 140 3.75 -3.99 2.02
CA PHE A 140 3.02 -5.23 2.27
C PHE A 140 3.87 -6.50 2.20
N ARG A 141 5.17 -6.40 1.88
CA ARG A 141 6.07 -7.56 1.96
C ARG A 141 6.28 -7.90 3.43
N LYS A 142 6.01 -9.16 3.82
CA LYS A 142 6.34 -9.66 5.17
C LYS A 142 7.82 -9.37 5.40
N HIS A 143 8.11 -8.53 6.39
CA HIS A 143 9.48 -8.37 6.87
C HIS A 143 9.94 -9.73 7.34
N GLN A 144 10.95 -10.28 6.67
CA GLN A 144 11.75 -11.31 7.31
C GLN A 144 12.25 -10.67 8.60
N LYS A 145 11.92 -11.30 9.73
CA LYS A 145 12.50 -11.00 11.04
C LYS A 145 13.98 -10.75 10.79
N GLU A 146 14.45 -9.53 11.07
CA GLU A 146 15.84 -9.14 10.85
C GLU A 146 16.72 -10.31 11.26
N ALA A 147 17.43 -10.91 10.30
CA ALA A 147 18.40 -11.93 10.63
C ALA A 147 19.32 -11.28 11.68
N PRO A 148 19.58 -11.94 12.83
CA PRO A 148 20.45 -11.36 13.83
C PRO A 148 21.75 -11.01 13.12
N SER A 149 22.08 -9.72 13.10
CA SER A 149 23.28 -9.21 12.47
C SER A 149 24.47 -9.81 13.21
N CYS A 150 25.01 -10.90 12.65
CA CYS A 150 26.25 -11.48 13.11
C CYS A 150 27.35 -10.51 12.70
N ASN A 151 27.73 -9.62 13.61
CA ASN A 151 29.01 -8.93 13.54
C ASN A 151 30.11 -9.99 13.63
N VAL A 152 30.60 -10.48 12.49
CA VAL A 152 31.83 -11.26 12.42
C VAL A 152 32.91 -10.36 11.87
N SER A 153 33.59 -9.69 12.79
CA SER A 153 34.91 -9.12 12.54
C SER A 153 35.90 -10.27 12.35
N ILE A 154 36.38 -10.51 11.14
CA ILE A 154 37.67 -11.19 10.93
C ILE A 154 38.45 -10.41 9.88
N SER A 155 39.61 -9.96 10.31
CA SER A 155 40.61 -9.25 9.53
C SER A 155 41.55 -10.20 8.79
N HIS A 156 42.08 -9.65 7.68
CA HIS A 156 43.42 -9.81 7.11
C HIS A 156 43.74 -10.82 5.98
N VAL A 157 44.40 -10.23 4.95
CA VAL A 157 45.34 -10.70 3.89
C VAL A 157 44.83 -11.73 2.87
N GLY A 158 44.70 -11.47 1.56
CA GLY A 158 45.70 -11.13 0.51
C GLY A 158 46.02 -12.42 -0.32
N PRO A 159 46.30 -12.44 -1.65
CA PRO A 159 46.93 -11.40 -2.46
C PRO A 159 46.31 -11.15 -3.86
N MET A 160 47.04 -10.33 -4.61
CA MET A 160 46.78 -9.64 -5.87
C MET A 160 46.69 -10.58 -7.09
N SER A 161 45.94 -10.17 -8.12
CA SER A 161 46.16 -10.62 -9.49
C SER A 161 45.78 -9.51 -10.46
N GLU A 162 46.81 -8.98 -11.12
CA GLU A 162 46.75 -8.04 -12.22
C GLU A 162 46.38 -8.78 -13.50
N SER A 163 45.49 -8.21 -14.32
CA SER A 163 45.68 -8.02 -15.77
C SER A 163 44.44 -7.42 -16.44
N SER A 164 44.64 -6.24 -17.04
CA SER A 164 43.96 -5.72 -18.24
C SER A 164 45.01 -5.75 -19.39
N PRO A 165 44.75 -5.49 -20.70
CA PRO A 165 43.64 -4.69 -21.28
C PRO A 165 43.14 -5.13 -22.70
N ALA A 166 42.37 -4.23 -23.35
CA ALA A 166 42.05 -4.06 -24.80
C ALA A 166 40.85 -4.85 -25.37
N SER A 167 39.99 -4.36 -26.28
CA SER A 167 39.79 -3.07 -26.97
C SER A 167 38.51 -3.12 -27.84
N SER A 168 37.94 -1.95 -28.19
CA SER A 168 37.18 -1.62 -29.43
C SER A 168 35.78 -2.24 -29.65
N GLY A 169 34.74 -1.56 -30.13
CA GLY A 169 34.56 -0.21 -30.67
C GLY A 169 33.15 -0.05 -31.30
N SER A 170 32.69 1.21 -31.51
CA SER A 170 31.77 1.68 -32.59
C SER A 170 30.30 1.17 -32.60
N SER A 171 29.24 1.87 -32.97
CA SER A 171 28.89 3.26 -33.31
C SER A 171 27.35 3.35 -33.37
N ARG A 172 26.84 4.58 -33.24
CA ARG A 172 25.45 5.04 -33.43
C ARG A 172 24.64 4.35 -34.53
N SER A 173 23.34 4.22 -34.29
CA SER A 173 22.33 4.39 -35.35
C SER A 173 21.06 5.02 -34.75
N GLN A 174 20.70 6.15 -35.34
CA GLN A 174 19.57 7.01 -35.02
C GLN A 174 18.25 6.45 -35.57
N GLU A 175 17.19 6.75 -34.85
CA GLU A 175 15.92 7.30 -35.36
C GLU A 175 14.94 6.37 -36.08
N LYS A 176 13.81 6.13 -35.40
CA LYS A 176 12.48 6.21 -36.02
C LYS A 176 11.49 6.83 -35.05
N THR A 177 11.22 8.10 -35.31
CA THR A 177 10.08 8.89 -34.86
C THR A 177 8.77 8.23 -35.31
N LEU A 178 7.74 8.19 -34.45
CA LEU A 178 6.45 8.85 -34.67
C LEU A 178 5.35 8.35 -33.69
N LEU A 179 4.56 9.34 -33.24
CA LEU A 179 3.19 9.29 -32.73
C LEU A 179 2.98 9.02 -31.22
N GLY A 180 2.96 10.13 -30.47
CA GLY A 180 1.66 10.66 -30.05
C GLY A 180 0.98 9.97 -28.87
N THR A 181 1.51 10.18 -27.68
CA THR A 181 0.70 10.43 -26.49
C THR A 181 1.36 11.59 -25.79
N GLU A 182 0.60 12.64 -25.49
CA GLU A 182 0.97 13.63 -24.49
C GLU A 182 1.09 12.85 -23.17
N GLN A 183 2.26 12.25 -22.97
CA GLN A 183 2.64 11.60 -21.74
C GLN A 183 2.86 12.76 -20.78
N GLU A 184 1.89 12.99 -19.91
CA GLU A 184 2.02 13.87 -18.76
C GLU A 184 3.39 13.57 -18.14
N GLU A 185 4.34 14.50 -18.28
CA GLU A 185 5.71 14.31 -17.78
C GLU A 185 5.59 13.92 -16.31
N PRO A 186 6.07 12.71 -15.91
CA PRO A 186 5.79 12.16 -14.60
C PRO A 186 6.33 13.13 -13.56
N ARG A 187 5.41 13.76 -12.82
CA ARG A 187 5.76 14.82 -11.87
C ARG A 187 6.78 14.26 -10.86
N PRO A 188 7.93 14.91 -10.68
CA PRO A 188 8.89 14.49 -9.68
C PRO A 188 8.30 14.66 -8.27
N VAL A 189 8.53 13.68 -7.41
CA VAL A 189 7.92 13.53 -6.09
C VAL A 189 8.95 13.89 -5.01
N ASP A 190 8.64 14.90 -4.21
CA ASP A 190 9.45 15.28 -3.04
C ASP A 190 9.07 14.44 -1.80
N TRP A 191 9.85 14.55 -0.72
CA TRP A 191 9.59 13.81 0.52
C TRP A 191 8.17 14.04 1.11
N PRO A 192 7.69 15.30 1.25
CA PRO A 192 6.32 15.56 1.70
C PRO A 192 5.25 14.88 0.84
N THR A 193 5.41 14.89 -0.49
CA THR A 193 4.46 14.29 -1.43
C THR A 193 4.53 12.77 -1.37
N PHE A 194 5.74 12.20 -1.34
CA PHE A 194 5.95 10.76 -1.15
C PHE A 194 5.21 10.25 0.09
N LEU A 195 5.38 10.94 1.23
CA LEU A 195 4.76 10.51 2.48
C LEU A 195 3.23 10.64 2.43
N LYS A 196 2.69 11.68 1.80
CA LYS A 196 1.23 11.86 1.60
C LYS A 196 0.64 10.77 0.71
N GLU A 197 1.30 10.41 -0.37
CA GLU A 197 0.85 9.37 -1.29
C GLU A 197 0.98 7.97 -0.69
N ASN A 198 1.96 7.75 0.19
CA ASN A 198 2.21 6.45 0.80
C ASN A 198 1.47 6.22 2.12
N VAL A 199 0.91 7.26 2.76
CA VAL A 199 0.37 7.18 4.13
C VAL A 199 -0.64 6.06 4.32
N ILE A 200 -1.55 5.87 3.37
CA ILE A 200 -2.62 4.88 3.50
C ILE A 200 -2.07 3.46 3.41
N TYR A 201 -1.09 3.22 2.53
CA TYR A 201 -0.43 1.94 2.38
C TYR A 201 0.45 1.61 3.59
N ILE A 202 1.10 2.61 4.18
CA ILE A 202 1.88 2.43 5.41
C ILE A 202 0.96 2.02 6.57
N LEU A 203 -0.18 2.70 6.74
CA LEU A 203 -1.18 2.35 7.77
C LEU A 203 -1.78 0.96 7.52
N ALA A 204 -2.11 0.66 6.27
CA ALA A 204 -2.66 -0.64 5.87
C ALA A 204 -1.68 -1.80 6.07
N ALA A 205 -0.37 -1.53 6.08
CA ALA A 205 0.68 -2.54 6.24
C ALA A 205 1.08 -2.82 7.71
N ARG A 206 0.29 -2.39 8.69
CA ARG A 206 0.55 -2.70 10.11
C ARG A 206 0.49 -4.21 10.38
N PRO A 207 1.24 -4.74 11.36
CA PRO A 207 1.33 -6.18 11.61
C PRO A 207 0.00 -6.87 11.91
N ASN A 208 -0.96 -6.16 12.51
CA ASN A 208 -2.31 -6.65 12.80
C ASN A 208 -3.35 -6.17 11.78
N SER A 209 -2.91 -5.63 10.65
CA SER A 209 -3.77 -5.20 9.56
C SER A 209 -3.68 -6.24 8.44
N ALA A 210 -4.77 -6.94 8.17
CA ALA A 210 -4.90 -7.73 6.94
C ALA A 210 -5.26 -6.86 5.72
N ALA A 211 -5.06 -5.54 5.82
CA ALA A 211 -5.17 -4.62 4.69
C ALA A 211 -4.06 -4.77 3.63
N ILE A 212 -3.38 -5.92 3.62
CA ILE A 212 -2.46 -6.41 2.58
C ILE A 212 -3.11 -6.34 1.19
N HIS A 213 -4.42 -6.47 1.13
CA HIS A 213 -5.23 -6.37 -0.08
C HIS A 213 -5.27 -4.95 -0.71
N LEU A 214 -4.87 -3.90 0.02
CA LEU A 214 -4.69 -2.56 -0.54
C LEU A 214 -3.37 -2.40 -1.30
N LYS A 215 -2.61 -3.49 -1.46
CA LYS A 215 -1.51 -3.53 -2.41
C LYS A 215 -2.02 -3.05 -3.78
N PRO A 216 -1.40 -2.03 -4.38
CA PRO A 216 -1.76 -1.60 -5.72
C PRO A 216 -1.72 -2.78 -6.69
N LEU A 217 -2.64 -2.81 -7.65
CA LEU A 217 -2.57 -3.74 -8.78
C LEU A 217 -1.31 -3.40 -9.59
N ALA A 218 -0.51 -4.43 -9.90
CA ALA A 218 0.74 -4.30 -10.63
C ALA A 218 0.51 -4.03 -12.12
#